data_AF-A0A090QYX9-F1
#
_entry.id   AF-A0A090QYX9-F1
#
_cell.length_a   1.000
_cell.length_b   1.000
_cell.length_c   1.000
_cell.angle_alpha   90.00
_cell.angle_beta   90.00
_cell.angle_gamma   90.00
#
_symmetry.space_group_name_H-M   'P 1'
#
loop_
_entity.id
_entity.type
_entity.pdbx_description
1 polymer ?
#
loop_
_entity_poly.entity_id
_entity_poly.type
_entity_poly.pdbx_seq_one_letter_code
_entity_poly.pdbx_strand_id
1 'polypeptide(L)'
;MHAVAQTLDELFAQAEIEMADASSPEDALRKLAYCYLTFAMENPYRWQLIFQHTMNGEELPEWQTERINGMTGMLETLIAQINPQQSEAEVLEASRVLWAGVHGITLLTVDDKLFTATPVNGKALIDNLLNTYLNAWKA
;
A
#
# COMPACT_ATOMS: atom_id res chain seq x y z
N MET A 1 14.70 13.04 10.13
CA MET A 1 13.25 13.17 10.33
C MET A 1 12.55 13.96 9.22
N HIS A 2 13.02 15.12 8.76
CA HIS A 2 12.33 15.88 7.69
C HIS A 2 12.14 15.12 6.37
N ALA A 3 13.18 14.40 5.90
CA ALA A 3 13.11 13.65 4.65
C ALA A 3 12.07 12.52 4.65
N VAL A 4 11.85 11.85 5.80
CA VAL A 4 10.83 10.78 5.92
C VAL A 4 9.43 11.38 5.89
N ALA A 5 9.19 12.45 6.63
CA ALA A 5 7.91 13.17 6.62
C ALA A 5 7.56 13.64 5.20
N GLN A 6 8.50 14.32 4.52
CA GLN A 6 8.30 14.79 3.15
C GLN A 6 8.03 13.63 2.17
N THR A 7 8.72 12.50 2.32
CA THR A 7 8.52 11.34 1.43
C THR A 7 7.13 10.74 1.62
N LEU A 8 6.64 10.65 2.86
CA LEU A 8 5.28 10.21 3.14
C LEU A 8 4.26 11.22 2.58
N ASP A 9 4.47 12.52 2.79
CA ASP A 9 3.57 13.57 2.30
C ASP A 9 3.46 13.57 0.77
N GLU A 10 4.57 13.38 0.05
CA GLU A 10 4.59 13.25 -1.41
C GLU A 10 3.86 11.99 -1.88
N LEU A 11 4.12 10.83 -1.25
CA LEU A 11 3.43 9.58 -1.55
C LEU A 11 1.91 9.72 -1.37
N PHE A 12 1.49 10.40 -0.31
CA PHE A 12 0.09 10.69 -0.04
C PHE A 12 -0.56 11.55 -1.12
N ALA A 13 0.04 12.69 -1.42
CA ALA A 13 -0.49 13.60 -2.42
C ALA A 13 -0.61 12.91 -3.79
N GLN A 14 0.38 12.09 -4.16
CA GLN A 14 0.33 11.31 -5.39
C GLN A 14 -0.78 10.26 -5.37
N ALA A 15 -0.97 9.55 -4.24
CA ALA A 15 -2.03 8.57 -4.09
C ALA A 15 -3.43 9.20 -4.21
N GLU A 16 -3.65 10.37 -3.60
CA GLU A 16 -4.91 11.11 -3.71
C GLU A 16 -5.21 11.51 -5.16
N ILE A 17 -4.20 12.01 -5.89
CA ILE A 17 -4.33 12.38 -7.31
C ILE A 17 -4.69 11.15 -8.15
N GLU A 18 -3.95 10.04 -7.99
CA GLU A 18 -4.17 8.83 -8.77
C GLU A 18 -5.56 8.21 -8.52
N MET A 19 -6.03 8.27 -7.27
CA MET A 19 -7.36 7.80 -6.87
C MET A 19 -8.49 8.72 -7.33
N ALA A 20 -8.27 10.03 -7.48
CA ALA A 20 -9.31 10.98 -7.89
C ALA A 20 -9.88 10.66 -9.30
N ASP A 21 -9.04 10.09 -10.18
CA ASP A 21 -9.43 9.66 -11.53
C ASP A 21 -9.96 8.21 -11.58
N ALA A 22 -10.24 7.59 -10.44
CA ALA A 22 -10.75 6.22 -10.40
C ALA A 22 -12.22 6.13 -10.81
N SER A 23 -12.56 5.09 -11.57
CA SER A 23 -13.91 4.81 -12.05
C SER A 23 -14.78 4.02 -11.06
N SER A 24 -14.17 3.36 -10.07
CA SER A 24 -14.83 2.64 -8.98
C SER A 24 -13.93 2.52 -7.75
N PRO A 25 -14.46 2.13 -6.57
CA PRO A 25 -13.63 1.83 -5.40
C PRO A 25 -12.59 0.73 -5.65
N GLU A 26 -12.91 -0.30 -6.44
CA GLU A 26 -11.93 -1.33 -6.81
C GLU A 26 -10.82 -0.80 -7.72
N ASP A 27 -11.15 0.13 -8.63
CA ASP A 27 -10.17 0.82 -9.47
C ASP A 27 -9.27 1.73 -8.62
N ALA A 28 -9.86 2.47 -7.67
CA ALA A 28 -9.12 3.30 -6.72
C ALA A 28 -8.15 2.45 -5.87
N LEU A 29 -8.56 1.26 -5.41
CA LEU A 29 -7.71 0.33 -4.67
C LEU A 29 -6.50 -0.13 -5.50
N ARG A 30 -6.69 -0.42 -6.79
CA ARG A 30 -5.58 -0.77 -7.70
C ARG A 30 -4.65 0.42 -7.92
N LYS A 31 -5.20 1.60 -8.21
CA LYS A 31 -4.46 2.84 -8.39
C LYS A 31 -3.61 3.17 -7.16
N LEU A 32 -4.16 3.04 -5.95
CA LEU A 32 -3.43 3.21 -4.70
C LEU A 32 -2.25 2.22 -4.60
N ALA A 33 -2.48 0.94 -4.84
CA ALA A 33 -1.43 -0.08 -4.77
C ALA A 33 -0.33 0.12 -5.83
N TYR A 34 -0.70 0.52 -7.04
CA TYR A 34 0.27 0.84 -8.09
C TYR A 34 1.03 2.13 -7.83
N CYS A 35 0.38 3.15 -7.25
CA CYS A 35 1.03 4.38 -6.83
C CYS A 35 2.13 4.05 -5.81
N TYR A 36 1.81 3.20 -4.83
CA TYR A 36 2.79 2.75 -3.83
C TYR A 36 4.00 2.03 -4.46
N LEU A 37 3.76 1.07 -5.35
CA LEU A 37 4.83 0.35 -6.06
C LEU A 37 5.67 1.30 -6.93
N THR A 38 5.02 2.12 -7.76
CA THR A 38 5.68 3.07 -8.67
C THR A 38 6.54 4.05 -7.88
N PHE A 39 5.99 4.65 -6.83
CA PHE A 39 6.72 5.59 -5.98
C PHE A 39 7.96 4.95 -5.36
N ALA A 40 7.84 3.71 -4.86
CA ALA A 40 8.97 2.98 -4.28
C ALA A 40 10.05 2.65 -5.33
N MET A 41 9.66 2.31 -6.55
CA MET A 41 10.60 2.06 -7.65
C MET A 41 11.31 3.33 -8.13
N GLU A 42 10.62 4.47 -8.14
CA GLU A 42 11.17 5.76 -8.54
C GLU A 42 12.03 6.42 -7.45
N ASN A 43 11.72 6.12 -6.18
CA ASN A 43 12.36 6.73 -5.01
C ASN A 43 12.88 5.68 -4.00
N PRO A 44 13.66 4.66 -4.41
CA PRO A 44 13.93 3.48 -3.58
C PRO A 44 14.62 3.80 -2.25
N TYR A 45 15.64 4.67 -2.26
CA TYR A 45 16.35 5.04 -1.04
C TYR A 45 15.49 5.84 -0.06
N ARG A 46 14.67 6.76 -0.57
CA ARG A 46 13.76 7.58 0.26
C ARG A 46 12.64 6.72 0.84
N TRP A 47 12.09 5.83 0.02
CA TRP A 47 11.07 4.88 0.44
C TRP A 47 11.60 3.91 1.50
N GLN A 48 12.79 3.33 1.32
CA GLN A 48 13.41 2.45 2.31
C GLN A 48 13.65 3.15 3.66
N LEU A 49 14.02 4.45 3.65
CA LEU A 49 14.25 5.23 4.88
C LEU A 49 13.01 5.32 5.78
N ILE A 50 11.80 5.23 5.22
CA ILE A 50 10.54 5.20 6.00
C ILE A 50 10.53 4.00 6.97
N PHE A 51 11.15 2.88 6.57
CA PHE A 51 11.05 1.60 7.27
C PHE A 51 12.30 1.20 8.08
N GLN A 52 13.42 1.88 7.90
CA GLN A 52 14.69 1.50 8.56
C GLN A 52 14.66 1.64 10.10
N HIS A 53 13.96 2.64 10.63
CA HIS A 53 13.95 2.91 12.09
C HIS A 53 12.79 2.19 12.80
N THR A 54 11.73 1.84 12.06
CA THR A 54 10.54 1.12 12.56
C THR A 54 10.80 -0.35 12.85
N MET A 55 11.77 -0.98 12.16
CA MET A 55 12.03 -2.42 12.30
C MET A 55 12.80 -2.80 13.57
N ASN A 56 13.28 -1.81 14.34
CA ASN A 56 14.04 -2.07 15.58
C ASN A 56 13.17 -2.14 16.84
N GLY A 57 11.83 -2.10 16.70
CA GLY A 57 10.89 -2.20 17.83
C GLY A 57 10.78 -0.93 18.69
N GLU A 58 11.34 0.19 18.23
CA GLU A 58 11.13 1.50 18.85
C GLU A 58 9.75 2.06 18.50
N GLU A 59 9.11 2.75 19.45
CA GLU A 59 7.87 3.46 19.19
C GLU A 59 8.08 4.54 18.12
N LEU A 60 7.20 4.55 17.14
CA LEU A 60 7.20 5.58 16.12
C LEU A 60 6.85 6.95 16.72
N PRO A 61 7.56 8.01 16.33
CA PRO A 61 7.11 9.37 16.62
C PRO A 61 5.70 9.59 16.10
N GLU A 62 4.89 10.34 16.85
CA GLU A 62 3.48 10.61 16.55
C GLU A 62 3.28 11.10 15.10
N TRP A 63 4.11 12.04 14.64
CA TRP A 63 4.05 12.58 13.27
C TRP A 63 4.20 11.51 12.17
N GLN A 64 4.92 10.42 12.43
CA GLN A 64 5.13 9.32 11.49
C GLN A 64 3.99 8.31 11.59
N THR A 65 3.54 8.02 12.81
CA THR A 65 2.37 7.16 13.07
C THR A 65 1.11 7.72 12.41
N GLU A 66 0.84 9.02 12.56
CA GLU A 66 -0.31 9.68 11.93
C GLU A 66 -0.32 9.54 10.40
N ARG A 67 0.85 9.67 9.77
CA ARG A 67 1.01 9.48 8.33
C ARG A 67 0.85 8.03 7.93
N ILE A 68 1.38 7.07 8.66
CA ILE A 68 1.13 5.65 8.31
C ILE A 68 -0.36 5.34 8.46
N ASN A 69 -1.00 5.84 9.51
CA ASN A 69 -2.43 5.68 9.76
C ASN A 69 -3.29 6.29 8.65
N GLY A 70 -2.90 7.43 8.07
CA GLY A 70 -3.62 8.01 6.94
C GLY A 70 -3.63 7.08 5.72
N MET A 71 -2.51 6.40 5.40
CA MET A 71 -2.43 5.51 4.23
C MET A 71 -3.27 4.27 4.45
N THR A 72 -3.19 3.69 5.65
CA THR A 72 -4.03 2.54 6.00
C THR A 72 -5.50 2.93 6.11
N GLY A 73 -5.81 4.15 6.51
CA GLY A 73 -7.17 4.70 6.53
C GLY A 73 -7.78 4.83 5.13
N MET A 74 -6.97 5.17 4.10
CA MET A 74 -7.41 5.13 2.70
C MET A 74 -7.79 3.70 2.28
N LEU A 75 -7.00 2.70 2.66
CA LEU A 75 -7.32 1.29 2.40
C LEU A 75 -8.62 0.88 3.09
N GLU A 76 -8.73 1.15 4.39
CA GLU A 76 -9.92 0.82 5.18
C GLU A 76 -11.19 1.46 4.58
N THR A 77 -11.11 2.71 4.16
CA THR A 77 -12.21 3.43 3.49
C THR A 77 -12.61 2.74 2.18
N LEU A 78 -11.64 2.38 1.33
CA LEU A 78 -11.91 1.71 0.06
C LEU A 78 -12.51 0.32 0.27
N ILE A 79 -11.99 -0.45 1.23
CA ILE A 79 -12.49 -1.80 1.53
C ILE A 79 -13.94 -1.73 2.01
N ALA A 80 -14.27 -0.80 2.92
CA ALA A 80 -15.64 -0.61 3.39
C ALA A 80 -16.61 -0.20 2.27
N GLN A 81 -16.14 0.54 1.25
CA GLN A 81 -16.95 0.87 0.07
C GLN A 81 -17.17 -0.34 -0.84
N ILE A 82 -16.15 -1.20 -1.00
CA ILE A 82 -16.21 -2.38 -1.87
C ILE A 82 -17.06 -3.49 -1.24
N ASN A 83 -16.93 -3.70 0.07
CA ASN A 83 -17.62 -4.74 0.82
C ASN A 83 -18.35 -4.16 2.04
N PRO A 84 -19.49 -3.48 1.85
CA PRO A 84 -20.19 -2.75 2.90
C PRO A 84 -20.85 -3.64 3.97
N GLN A 85 -20.86 -4.96 3.77
CA GLN A 85 -21.41 -5.91 4.74
C GLN A 85 -20.40 -6.31 5.82
N GLN A 86 -19.12 -5.99 5.65
CA GLN A 86 -18.09 -6.30 6.64
C GLN A 86 -18.19 -5.41 7.88
N SER A 87 -17.89 -6.01 9.02
CA SER A 87 -17.66 -5.29 10.27
C SER A 87 -16.36 -4.48 10.21
N GLU A 88 -16.24 -3.45 11.05
CA GLU A 88 -15.02 -2.63 11.16
C GLU A 88 -13.78 -3.48 11.46
N ALA A 89 -13.92 -4.55 12.25
CA ALA A 89 -12.84 -5.47 12.55
C ALA A 89 -12.36 -6.26 11.31
N GLU A 90 -13.29 -6.72 10.47
CA GLU A 90 -12.96 -7.42 9.22
C GLU A 90 -12.32 -6.47 8.19
N VAL A 91 -12.78 -5.21 8.13
CA VAL A 91 -12.16 -4.17 7.29
C VAL A 91 -10.73 -3.90 7.74
N LEU A 92 -10.51 -3.74 9.06
CA LEU A 92 -9.18 -3.54 9.63
C LEU A 92 -8.27 -4.73 9.30
N GLU A 93 -8.71 -5.96 9.51
CA GLU A 93 -7.92 -7.16 9.21
C GLU A 93 -7.57 -7.22 7.71
N ALA A 94 -8.57 -7.08 6.83
CA ALA A 94 -8.37 -7.08 5.39
C ALA A 94 -7.39 -5.99 4.94
N SER A 95 -7.49 -4.78 5.50
CA SER A 95 -6.58 -3.68 5.18
C SER A 95 -5.13 -4.00 5.55
N ARG A 96 -4.89 -4.67 6.69
CA ARG A 96 -3.54 -5.05 7.12
C ARG A 96 -2.97 -6.18 6.28
N VAL A 97 -3.79 -7.13 5.83
CA VAL A 97 -3.34 -8.17 4.89
C VAL A 97 -3.00 -7.57 3.53
N LEU A 98 -3.85 -6.70 2.99
CA LEU A 98 -3.58 -6.03 1.71
C LEU A 98 -2.33 -5.15 1.78
N TRP A 99 -2.19 -4.37 2.86
CA TRP A 99 -0.99 -3.57 3.13
C TRP A 99 0.27 -4.46 3.18
N ALA A 100 0.26 -5.53 3.97
CA ALA A 100 1.41 -6.42 4.11
C ALA A 100 1.78 -7.11 2.78
N GLY A 101 0.78 -7.55 2.02
CA GLY A 101 0.98 -8.19 0.72
C GLY A 101 1.57 -7.23 -0.31
N VAL A 102 0.97 -6.05 -0.48
CA VAL A 102 1.49 -5.01 -1.40
C VAL A 102 2.86 -4.53 -0.96
N HIS A 103 3.07 -4.27 0.33
CA HIS A 103 4.38 -3.88 0.86
C HIS A 103 5.45 -4.93 0.60
N GLY A 104 5.16 -6.21 0.85
CA GLY A 104 6.07 -7.32 0.59
C GLY A 104 6.42 -7.47 -0.89
N ILE A 105 5.43 -7.40 -1.77
CA ILE A 105 5.64 -7.42 -3.23
C ILE A 105 6.54 -6.25 -3.64
N THR A 106 6.25 -5.03 -3.17
CA THR A 106 7.04 -3.83 -3.46
C THR A 106 8.47 -3.96 -2.96
N LEU A 107 8.67 -4.36 -1.71
CA LEU A 107 10.00 -4.55 -1.12
C LEU A 107 10.85 -5.53 -1.95
N LEU A 108 10.28 -6.69 -2.29
CA LEU A 108 10.99 -7.71 -3.07
C LEU A 108 11.22 -7.28 -4.52
N THR A 109 10.31 -6.48 -5.09
CA THR A 109 10.45 -5.94 -6.45
C THR A 109 11.56 -4.87 -6.50
N VAL A 110 11.55 -3.93 -5.56
CA VAL A 110 12.53 -2.84 -5.47
C VAL A 110 13.95 -3.36 -5.24
N ASP A 111 14.09 -4.41 -4.42
CA ASP A 111 15.38 -4.98 -4.10
C ASP A 111 15.86 -6.06 -5.10
N ASP A 112 15.09 -6.35 -6.16
CA ASP A 112 15.32 -7.49 -7.10
C ASP A 112 15.49 -8.83 -6.37
N LYS A 113 14.66 -9.07 -5.35
CA LYS A 113 14.68 -10.22 -4.44
C LYS A 113 13.49 -11.17 -4.62
N LEU A 114 12.91 -11.21 -5.82
CA LEU A 114 11.90 -12.22 -6.13
C LEU A 114 12.52 -13.60 -6.39
N PHE A 115 13.85 -13.68 -6.59
CA PHE A 115 14.61 -14.94 -6.76
C PHE A 115 14.04 -15.87 -7.84
N THR A 116 13.69 -15.31 -9.00
CA THR A 116 13.13 -16.07 -10.13
C THR A 116 14.04 -15.99 -11.35
N ALA A 117 14.04 -17.03 -12.17
CA ALA A 117 14.80 -17.05 -13.44
C ALA A 117 14.13 -16.22 -14.55
N THR A 118 12.84 -15.91 -14.40
CA THR A 118 12.04 -15.14 -15.36
C THR A 118 11.67 -13.81 -14.74
N PRO A 119 11.81 -12.67 -15.43
CA PRO A 119 11.38 -11.38 -14.89
C PRO A 119 9.91 -11.40 -14.46
N VAL A 120 9.65 -11.02 -13.22
CA VAL A 120 8.30 -10.93 -12.67
C VAL A 120 7.90 -9.46 -12.53
N ASN A 121 6.73 -9.12 -13.05
CA ASN A 121 6.19 -7.77 -12.95
C ASN A 121 5.47 -7.58 -11.61
N GLY A 122 5.96 -6.68 -10.76
CA GLY A 122 5.35 -6.37 -9.46
C GLY A 122 3.88 -5.95 -9.57
N LYS A 123 3.48 -5.22 -10.62
CA LYS A 123 2.05 -4.86 -10.85
C LYS A 123 1.20 -6.11 -11.09
N ALA A 124 1.71 -7.10 -11.82
CA ALA A 124 0.98 -8.35 -12.06
C ALA A 124 0.81 -9.18 -10.77
N LEU A 125 1.78 -9.14 -9.86
CA LEU A 125 1.64 -9.76 -8.53
C LEU A 125 0.60 -9.04 -7.68
N ILE A 126 0.61 -7.70 -7.69
CA ILE A 126 -0.41 -6.88 -7.02
C ILE A 126 -1.80 -7.20 -7.58
N ASP A 127 -1.95 -7.30 -8.90
CA ASP A 127 -3.22 -7.66 -9.54
C ASP A 127 -3.72 -9.02 -9.09
N ASN A 128 -2.83 -10.01 -9.02
CA ASN A 128 -3.19 -11.35 -8.56
C ASN A 128 -3.72 -11.32 -7.11
N LEU A 129 -3.01 -10.61 -6.22
CA LEU A 129 -3.41 -10.42 -4.83
C LEU A 129 -4.78 -9.73 -4.73
N LEU A 130 -4.93 -8.58 -5.37
CA LEU A 130 -6.16 -7.78 -5.29
C LEU A 130 -7.34 -8.49 -5.93
N ASN A 131 -7.17 -9.11 -7.10
CA ASN A 131 -8.25 -9.85 -7.76
C ASN A 131 -8.75 -11.01 -6.89
N THR A 132 -7.87 -11.69 -6.16
CA THR A 132 -8.26 -12.78 -5.25
C THR A 132 -9.18 -12.27 -4.14
N TYR A 133 -8.83 -11.15 -3.50
CA TYR A 133 -9.65 -10.53 -2.47
C TYR A 133 -10.98 -10.00 -3.02
N LEU A 134 -10.92 -9.26 -4.13
CA LEU A 134 -12.10 -8.67 -4.75
C LEU A 134 -13.10 -9.73 -5.23
N ASN A 135 -12.61 -10.88 -5.72
CA ASN A 135 -13.47 -11.99 -6.09
C ASN A 135 -14.10 -12.65 -4.85
N ALA A 136 -13.35 -12.78 -3.75
CA ALA A 136 -13.87 -13.34 -2.51
C ALA A 136 -14.97 -12.47 -1.88
N TRP A 137 -14.91 -11.14 -2.02
CA TRP A 137 -15.96 -10.23 -1.54
C TRP A 137 -17.21 -10.18 -2.42
N LYS A 138 -17.13 -10.68 -3.66
CA LYS A 138 -18.26 -10.76 -4.59
C LYS A 138 -19.00 -12.10 -4.54
N ALA A 139 -18.45 -13.08 -3.84
CA ALA A 139 -18.98 -14.45 -3.71
C ALA A 139 -19.98 -14.54 -2.55
#